data_AF-A0A7J3KDL0-F1
#
_entry.id   AF-A0A7J3KDL0-F1
#
_cell.length_a   1.000
_cell.length_b   1.000
_cell.length_c   1.000
_cell.angle_alpha   90.00
_cell.angle_beta   90.00
_cell.angle_gamma   90.00
#
_symmetry.space_group_name_H-M   'P 1'
#
loop_
_entity.id
_entity.type
_entity.pdbx_description
1 polymer ?
#
loop_
_entity_poly.entity_id
_entity_poly.type
_entity_poly.pdbx_seq_one_letter_code
_entity_poly.pdbx_strand_id
1 'polypeptide(L)'
;MVFGTGLDIAIGILLCTAFIQYAQLIDKKKSGKALSWIVGGAVSFILAGVFELTPYVSVWVTQYGINYGYALFAIIGWLLILVGTLKLLYELIAE
;
A
#
# COMPACT_ATOMS: atom_id res chain seq x y z
N MET A 1 -3.60 13.14 10.52
CA MET A 1 -3.46 12.92 9.08
C MET A 1 -2.85 14.17 8.50
N VAL A 2 -1.67 14.08 7.89
CA VAL A 2 -0.92 15.26 7.40
C VAL A 2 -1.20 15.47 5.91
N PHE A 3 -1.34 14.38 5.15
CA PHE A 3 -1.55 14.45 3.70
C PHE A 3 -2.82 13.74 3.21
N GLY A 4 -3.57 13.06 4.08
CA GLY A 4 -4.74 12.25 3.72
C GLY A 4 -4.53 10.78 4.09
N THR A 5 -5.61 10.07 4.42
CA THR A 5 -5.54 8.73 5.03
C THR A 5 -4.82 7.73 4.14
N GLY A 6 -5.14 7.71 2.84
CA GLY A 6 -4.48 6.82 1.89
C GLY A 6 -2.99 7.16 1.67
N LEU A 7 -2.67 8.45 1.64
CA LEU A 7 -1.31 8.92 1.34
C LEU A 7 -0.36 8.73 2.52
N ASP A 8 -0.82 9.00 3.74
CA ASP A 8 -0.07 8.77 4.98
C ASP A 8 0.30 7.27 5.14
N ILE A 9 -0.63 6.36 4.81
CA ILE A 9 -0.40 4.91 4.84
C ILE A 9 0.64 4.50 3.78
N ALA A 10 0.50 4.98 2.54
CA ALA A 10 1.45 4.66 1.48
C ALA A 10 2.88 5.08 1.82
N ILE A 11 3.06 6.29 2.36
CA ILE A 11 4.37 6.81 2.77
C ILE A 11 4.96 5.95 3.88
N GLY A 12 4.17 5.60 4.90
CA GLY A 12 4.63 4.73 5.98
C GLY A 12 5.12 3.37 5.47
N ILE A 13 4.38 2.75 4.55
CA ILE A 13 4.75 1.45 3.98
C ILE A 13 6.01 1.56 3.12
N LEU A 14 6.14 2.61 2.31
CA LEU A 14 7.34 2.83 1.50
C LEU A 14 8.58 3.04 2.37
N LEU A 15 8.47 3.83 3.43
CA LEU A 15 9.56 4.03 4.40
C LEU A 15 9.93 2.72 5.09
N CYS A 16 8.96 1.95 5.56
CA CYS A 16 9.20 0.63 6.14
C CYS A 16 9.93 -0.31 5.16
N THR A 17 9.48 -0.39 3.90
CA THR A 17 10.16 -1.21 2.89
C THR A 17 11.57 -0.70 2.57
N ALA A 18 11.78 0.62 2.55
CA ALA A 18 13.09 1.21 2.34
C ALA A 18 14.05 0.90 3.50
N PHE A 19 13.60 0.99 4.75
CA PHE A 19 14.40 0.64 5.91
C PHE A 19 14.74 -0.86 5.96
N ILE A 20 13.79 -1.72 5.61
CA ILE A 20 14.02 -3.17 5.51
C ILE A 20 15.10 -3.49 4.45
N GLN A 21 15.03 -2.84 3.29
CA GLN A 21 16.04 -3.01 2.25
C GLN A 21 17.41 -2.43 2.64
N TYR A 22 17.43 -1.30 3.37
CA TYR A 22 18.66 -0.66 3.83
C TYR A 22 19.36 -1.47 4.92
N ALA A 23 18.60 -1.98 5.89
CA ALA A 23 19.11 -2.79 6.99
C ALA A 23 19.55 -4.20 6.55
N GLN A 24 19.32 -4.58 5.28
CA GLN A 24 19.59 -5.91 4.74
C GLN A 24 19.00 -7.04 5.59
N LEU A 25 17.92 -6.76 6.34
CA LEU A 25 17.26 -7.72 7.23
C LEU A 25 16.66 -8.90 6.47
N ILE A 26 16.52 -8.77 5.16
CA ILE A 26 15.87 -9.75 4.30
C ILE A 26 16.72 -9.97 3.05
N ASP A 27 16.92 -11.25 2.74
CA ASP A 27 17.71 -11.69 1.60
C ASP A 27 17.00 -11.34 0.28
N LYS A 28 17.57 -10.39 -0.48
CA LYS A 28 16.92 -9.78 -1.66
C LYS A 28 16.49 -10.80 -2.73
N LYS A 29 17.18 -11.94 -2.81
CA LYS A 29 16.86 -13.00 -3.78
C LYS A 29 15.57 -13.75 -3.45
N LYS A 30 15.19 -13.84 -2.18
CA LYS A 30 14.03 -14.60 -1.74
C LYS A 30 12.80 -13.71 -1.64
N SER A 31 12.96 -12.55 -1.00
CA SER A 31 11.82 -11.67 -0.71
C SER A 31 11.56 -10.56 -1.71
N GLY A 32 12.25 -10.58 -2.86
CA GLY A 32 11.95 -9.66 -3.96
C GLY A 32 10.48 -9.73 -4.39
N LYS A 33 9.87 -10.92 -4.43
CA LYS A 33 8.45 -11.06 -4.78
C LYS A 33 7.54 -10.50 -3.69
N ALA A 34 7.82 -10.76 -2.41
CA ALA A 34 7.02 -10.28 -1.30
C ALA A 34 7.03 -8.74 -1.22
N LEU A 35 8.22 -8.13 -1.38
CA LEU A 35 8.38 -6.68 -1.42
C LEU A 35 7.67 -6.06 -2.62
N SER A 36 7.68 -6.68 -3.81
CA SER A 36 6.94 -6.18 -4.97
C SER A 36 5.43 -6.10 -4.73
N TRP A 37 4.85 -7.08 -4.01
CA TRP A 37 3.43 -7.03 -3.63
C TRP A 37 3.14 -5.89 -2.64
N ILE A 38 4.01 -5.69 -1.64
CA ILE A 38 3.87 -4.61 -0.65
C ILE A 38 3.98 -3.24 -1.32
N VAL A 39 4.97 -3.05 -2.20
CA VAL A 39 5.16 -1.80 -2.96
C VAL A 39 3.99 -1.57 -3.93
N GLY A 40 3.49 -2.61 -4.59
CA GLY A 40 2.29 -2.52 -5.43
C GLY A 40 1.05 -2.09 -4.64
N GLY A 41 0.90 -2.56 -3.40
CA GLY A 41 -0.15 -2.11 -2.49
C GLY A 41 0.03 -0.65 -2.06
N ALA A 42 1.26 -0.23 -1.76
CA ALA A 42 1.56 1.18 -1.46
C ALA A 42 1.21 2.11 -2.63
N VAL A 43 1.50 1.71 -3.87
CA VAL A 43 1.09 2.47 -5.07
C VAL A 43 -0.44 2.57 -5.19
N SER A 44 -1.16 1.50 -4.87
CA SER A 44 -2.64 1.56 -4.83
C SER A 44 -3.14 2.52 -3.75
N PHE A 45 -2.47 2.61 -2.60
CA PHE A 45 -2.80 3.60 -1.56
C PHE A 45 -2.48 5.04 -1.96
N ILE A 46 -1.44 5.28 -2.75
CA ILE A 46 -1.18 6.59 -3.36
C ILE A 46 -2.35 6.98 -4.25
N LEU A 47 -2.80 6.07 -5.12
CA LEU A 47 -3.98 6.29 -5.96
C LEU A 47 -5.22 6.57 -5.10
N ALA A 48 -5.47 5.78 -4.05
CA ALA A 48 -6.57 6.04 -3.12
C ALA A 48 -6.49 7.45 -2.53
N GLY A 49 -5.31 7.90 -2.09
CA GLY A 49 -5.07 9.26 -1.61
C GLY A 49 -5.37 10.34 -2.65
N VAL A 50 -5.07 10.11 -3.93
CA VAL A 50 -5.43 11.04 -5.02
C VAL A 50 -6.96 11.17 -5.16
N PHE A 51 -7.70 10.06 -5.06
CA PHE A 51 -9.17 10.08 -5.07
C PHE A 51 -9.75 10.78 -3.82
N GLU A 52 -9.10 10.66 -2.67
CA GLU A 52 -9.48 11.33 -1.41
C GLU A 52 -9.26 12.84 -1.46
N LEU A 53 -8.14 13.29 -2.04
CA LEU A 53 -7.70 14.69 -2.01
C LEU A 53 -8.22 15.55 -3.15
N THR A 54 -8.68 14.95 -4.25
CA THR A 54 -9.08 15.72 -5.43
C THR A 54 -10.57 16.05 -5.38
N PRO A 55 -10.97 17.32 -5.16
CA PRO A 55 -12.38 17.71 -5.10
C PRO A 55 -13.11 17.50 -6.44
N TYR A 56 -12.40 17.57 -7.56
CA TYR A 56 -12.96 17.26 -8.89
C TYR A 56 -13.20 15.77 -9.11
N VAL A 57 -12.61 14.88 -8.31
CA VAL A 57 -12.83 13.43 -8.42
C VAL A 57 -13.82 12.99 -7.35
N SER A 58 -13.77 13.57 -6.16
CA SER A 58 -14.76 13.29 -5.12
C SER A 58 -16.19 13.59 -5.62
N VAL A 59 -16.44 14.68 -6.33
CA VAL A 59 -17.79 15.00 -6.83
C VAL A 59 -18.33 13.96 -7.85
N TRP A 60 -17.46 13.34 -8.65
CA TRP A 60 -17.85 12.40 -9.71
C TRP A 60 -17.89 10.94 -9.25
N VAL A 61 -17.15 10.61 -8.19
CA VAL A 61 -16.96 9.23 -7.71
C VAL A 61 -17.56 9.04 -6.31
N THR A 62 -18.13 10.10 -5.73
CA THR A 62 -18.85 10.04 -4.45
C THR A 62 -20.35 9.98 -4.69
N GLN A 63 -20.95 8.81 -4.46
CA GLN A 63 -22.40 8.65 -4.38
C GLN A 63 -22.75 8.42 -2.90
N TYR A 64 -23.72 9.15 -2.35
CA TYR A 64 -24.16 9.02 -0.96
C TYR A 64 -23.06 9.22 0.12
N GLY A 65 -22.02 10.00 -0.18
CA GLY A 65 -20.90 10.24 0.75
C GLY A 65 -19.81 9.17 0.73
N ILE A 66 -19.91 8.15 -0.14
CA ILE A 66 -18.89 7.11 -0.31
C ILE A 66 -18.10 7.36 -1.58
N ASN A 67 -16.80 7.62 -1.44
CA ASN A 67 -15.88 7.74 -2.58
C ASN A 67 -15.46 6.34 -3.07
N TYR A 68 -16.14 5.84 -4.10
CA TYR A 68 -15.93 4.48 -4.61
C TYR A 68 -14.53 4.26 -5.18
N GLY A 69 -13.91 5.32 -5.73
CA GLY A 69 -12.54 5.26 -6.23
C GLY A 69 -11.56 5.03 -5.08
N TYR A 70 -11.69 5.81 -4.01
CA TYR A 70 -10.91 5.58 -2.79
C TYR A 70 -11.10 4.16 -2.27
N ALA A 71 -12.36 3.71 -2.11
CA ALA A 71 -12.65 2.39 -1.56
C ALA A 71 -12.05 1.25 -2.38
N LEU A 72 -12.15 1.31 -3.71
CA LEU A 72 -11.61 0.30 -4.62
C LEU A 72 -10.08 0.20 -4.51
N PHE A 73 -9.38 1.33 -4.60
CA PHE A 73 -7.92 1.35 -4.52
C PHE A 73 -7.40 1.02 -3.12
N ALA A 74 -8.12 1.41 -2.07
CA ALA A 74 -7.78 1.05 -0.69
C ALA A 74 -7.93 -0.46 -0.45
N ILE A 75 -9.00 -1.10 -0.94
CA ILE A 75 -9.21 -2.55 -0.82
C ILE A 75 -8.11 -3.32 -1.58
N ILE A 76 -7.82 -2.92 -2.81
CA ILE A 76 -6.74 -3.53 -3.61
C ILE A 76 -5.41 -3.35 -2.89
N GLY A 77 -5.12 -2.14 -2.41
CA GLY A 77 -3.91 -1.84 -1.63
C GLY A 77 -3.76 -2.77 -0.43
N TRP A 78 -4.81 -2.88 0.38
CA TRP A 78 -4.85 -3.77 1.54
C TRP A 78 -4.58 -5.23 1.18
N LEU A 79 -5.22 -5.76 0.13
CA LEU A 79 -5.03 -7.15 -0.31
C LEU A 79 -3.58 -7.40 -0.74
N LEU A 80 -2.99 -6.49 -1.52
CA LEU A 80 -1.61 -6.62 -2.01
C LEU A 80 -0.60 -6.58 -0.85
N ILE A 81 -0.79 -5.68 0.12
CA ILE A 81 0.05 -5.60 1.31
C ILE A 81 -0.09 -6.84 2.18
N LEU A 82 -1.32 -7.35 2.36
CA LEU A 82 -1.57 -8.55 3.16
C LEU A 82 -0.93 -9.79 2.55
N VAL A 83 -1.10 -10.00 1.23
CA VAL A 83 -0.44 -11.09 0.50
C VAL A 83 1.08 -10.96 0.55
N GLY A 84 1.60 -9.74 0.34
CA GLY A 84 3.03 -9.47 0.41
C GLY A 84 3.62 -9.73 1.80
N THR A 85 2.92 -9.33 2.86
CA THR A 85 3.35 -9.52 4.26
C THR A 85 3.29 -10.99 4.66
N LEU A 86 2.22 -11.71 4.31
CA LEU A 86 2.12 -13.16 4.55
C LEU A 86 3.24 -13.93 3.87
N LYS A 87 3.56 -13.57 2.62
CA LYS A 87 4.66 -14.18 1.89
C LYS A 87 6.01 -13.89 2.55
N LEU A 88 6.22 -12.65 2.99
CA LEU A 88 7.44 -12.25 3.70
C LEU A 88 7.60 -13.02 5.02
N LEU A 89 6.52 -13.19 5.77
CA LEU A 89 6.51 -14.01 7.00
C LEU A 89 6.78 -15.49 6.70
N TYR A 90 6.16 -16.04 5.65
CA TYR A 90 6.43 -17.41 5.23
C TYR A 90 7.91 -17.62 4.89
N GLU A 91 8.52 -16.71 4.13
CA GLU A 91 9.95 -16.77 3.79
C GLU A 91 10.87 -16.58 5.00
N LEU A 92 10.42 -15.89 6.06
CA LEU A 92 11.18 -15.73 7.31
C LEU A 92 11.06 -16.90 8.28
N ILE A 93 9.98 -17.69 8.22
CA ILE A 93 9.69 -18.77 9.17
C ILE A 93 10.00 -20.15 8.58
N ALA A 94 9.73 -20.33 7.28
CA ALA A 94 9.93 -21.62 6.60
C ALA A 94 11.41 -21.86 6.21
N GLU A 95 12.27 -20.86 6.39
CA GLU A 95 13.73 -20.93 6.25
C GLU A 95 14.43 -20.53 7.55
#